data_AF-A0A0D0TLW7-F1
#
_entry.id   AF-A0A0D0TLW7-F1
#
_cell.length_a   1.000
_cell.length_b   1.000
_cell.length_c   1.000
_cell.angle_alpha   90.00
_cell.angle_beta   90.00
_cell.angle_gamma   90.00
#
_symmetry.space_group_name_H-M   'P 1'
#
loop_
_entity.id
_entity.type
_entity.pdbx_description
1 polymer ?
#
loop_
_entity_poly.entity_id
_entity_poly.type
_entity_poly.pdbx_seq_one_letter_code
_entity_poly.pdbx_strand_id
1 'polypeptide(L)'
;MNSRYFPSNKNLPAPTIMPSHGVDSVKYPEVTDRKGKIVVPAYPGLAIGQKIYWFVRGNGTEGGPIVIENVESQYEAVLNFNRVFETESVVASYLVQDVDGTVISSSEEKKYFVLNRP
;
A
#
# COMPACT_ATOMS: atom_id res chain seq x y z
N MET A 1 -5.42 -17.27 28.84
CA MET A 1 -6.04 -16.44 27.79
C MET A 1 -5.00 -16.22 26.71
N ASN A 2 -5.12 -16.89 25.56
CA ASN A 2 -4.18 -16.75 24.46
C ASN A 2 -4.57 -15.50 23.67
N SER A 3 -3.76 -14.44 23.71
CA SER A 3 -3.92 -13.33 22.78
C SER A 3 -3.74 -13.88 21.37
N ARG A 4 -4.81 -13.87 20.56
CA ARG A 4 -4.78 -14.26 19.14
C ARG A 4 -4.02 -13.26 18.26
N TYR A 5 -3.50 -12.21 18.88
CA TYR A 5 -2.85 -11.12 18.19
C TYR A 5 -1.34 -11.38 18.16
N PHE A 6 -0.79 -11.41 16.95
CA PHE A 6 0.63 -11.18 16.77
C PHE A 6 0.96 -9.83 17.44
N PRO A 7 2.07 -9.73 18.20
CA PRO A 7 2.43 -8.48 18.84
C PRO A 7 2.48 -7.36 17.79
N SER A 8 1.85 -6.22 18.10
CA SER A 8 1.72 -5.02 17.27
C SER A 8 3.04 -4.41 16.76
N ASN A 9 4.18 -5.03 17.06
CA ASN A 9 5.55 -4.59 16.76
C ASN A 9 6.20 -5.32 15.57
N LYS A 10 5.49 -6.15 14.81
CA LYS A 10 5.99 -6.60 13.51
C LYS A 10 5.47 -5.66 12.42
N ASN A 11 6.29 -4.68 12.03
CA ASN A 11 6.02 -3.90 10.82
C ASN A 11 5.84 -4.89 9.67
N LEU A 12 4.66 -4.88 9.07
CA LEU A 12 4.37 -5.73 7.93
C LEU A 12 5.26 -5.31 6.74
N PRO A 13 5.57 -6.20 5.80
CA PRO A 13 6.38 -5.85 4.64
C PRO A 13 5.83 -4.61 3.93
N ALA A 14 6.71 -3.70 3.51
CA ALA A 14 6.30 -2.51 2.79
C ALA A 14 5.55 -2.88 1.48
N PRO A 15 4.57 -2.06 1.05
CA PRO A 15 3.99 -2.24 -0.27
C PRO A 15 4.99 -1.86 -1.37
N THR A 16 4.70 -2.29 -2.59
CA THR A 16 5.43 -1.85 -3.78
C THR A 16 4.53 -1.09 -4.75
N ILE A 17 5.10 -0.11 -5.46
CA ILE A 17 4.45 0.51 -6.62
C ILE A 17 5.01 -0.15 -7.89
N MET A 18 4.11 -0.64 -8.74
CA MET A 18 4.43 -1.27 -10.03
C MET A 18 3.77 -0.50 -11.18
N PRO A 19 4.37 -0.48 -12.38
CA PRO A 19 5.72 -0.96 -12.69
C PRO A 19 6.78 -0.10 -11.98
N SER A 20 7.90 -0.72 -11.58
CA SER A 20 9.02 -0.01 -10.96
C SER A 20 10.13 0.20 -11.99
N HIS A 21 10.73 1.40 -12.02
CA HIS A 21 11.82 1.74 -12.95
C HIS A 21 13.16 1.83 -12.24
N GLY A 22 13.41 0.86 -11.36
CA GLY A 22 14.45 0.88 -10.34
C GLY A 22 13.89 0.38 -9.00
N VAL A 23 14.75 0.29 -7.98
CA VAL A 23 14.35 -0.24 -6.65
C VAL A 23 13.32 0.68 -5.98
N ASP A 24 13.38 1.99 -6.24
CA ASP A 24 12.63 3.03 -5.53
C ASP A 24 12.19 4.18 -6.46
N SER A 25 11.71 3.87 -7.67
CA SER A 25 11.23 4.90 -8.61
C SER A 25 9.91 4.53 -9.30
N VAL A 26 9.11 5.56 -9.55
CA VAL A 26 7.84 5.51 -10.29
C VAL A 26 7.84 6.60 -11.35
N LYS A 27 7.33 6.33 -12.55
CA LYS A 27 7.17 7.37 -13.57
C LYS A 27 5.80 8.01 -13.45
N TYR A 28 5.76 9.34 -13.40
CA TYR A 28 4.52 10.11 -13.31
C TYR A 28 3.48 9.72 -14.39
N PRO A 29 3.85 9.56 -15.69
CA PRO A 29 2.91 9.11 -16.72
C PRO A 29 2.22 7.77 -16.44
N GLU A 30 2.83 6.87 -15.67
CA GLU A 30 2.25 5.55 -15.41
C GLU A 30 1.09 5.63 -14.43
N VAL A 31 1.18 6.56 -13.49
CA VAL A 31 0.07 6.84 -12.58
C VAL A 31 -1.03 7.59 -13.32
N THR A 32 -0.68 8.61 -14.11
CA THR A 32 -1.68 9.40 -14.83
C THR A 32 -2.45 8.61 -15.89
N ASP A 33 -1.80 7.61 -16.48
CA ASP A 33 -2.40 6.67 -17.43
C ASP A 33 -3.12 5.49 -16.74
N ARG A 34 -3.20 5.46 -15.40
CA ARG A 34 -3.79 4.35 -14.61
C ARG A 34 -3.13 2.98 -14.85
N LYS A 35 -1.84 3.00 -15.15
CA LYS A 35 -0.98 1.79 -15.29
C LYS A 35 -0.25 1.47 -13.99
N GLY A 36 -0.05 2.48 -13.13
CA GLY A 36 0.52 2.35 -11.80
C GLY A 36 -0.41 1.59 -10.86
N LYS A 37 0.15 0.68 -10.08
CA LYS A 37 -0.54 -0.08 -9.05
C LYS A 37 0.26 -0.06 -7.77
N ILE A 38 -0.43 0.01 -6.63
CA ILE A 38 0.15 -0.38 -5.35
C ILE A 38 -0.12 -1.88 -5.15
N VAL A 39 0.91 -2.60 -4.72
CA VAL A 39 0.90 -4.05 -4.49
C VAL A 39 1.28 -4.29 -3.04
N VAL A 40 0.39 -4.95 -2.32
CA VAL A 40 0.59 -5.35 -0.93
C VAL A 40 0.87 -6.86 -0.91
N PRO A 41 2.08 -7.29 -0.51
CA PRO A 41 2.38 -8.71 -0.43
C PRO A 41 1.57 -9.37 0.68
N ALA A 42 1.15 -10.62 0.47
CA ALA A 42 0.56 -11.40 1.55
C ALA A 42 1.56 -11.64 2.69
N TYR A 43 1.07 -11.69 3.92
CA TYR A 43 1.87 -11.91 5.12
C TYR A 43 1.17 -12.88 6.08
N PRO A 44 1.92 -13.56 6.97
CA PRO A 44 1.33 -14.46 7.95
C PRO A 44 0.35 -13.74 8.88
N GLY A 45 -0.86 -14.32 9.05
CA GLY A 45 -1.90 -13.78 9.93
C GLY A 45 -2.99 -12.97 9.23
N LEU A 46 -2.91 -12.80 7.91
CA LEU A 46 -4.00 -12.26 7.10
C LEU A 46 -5.20 -13.22 7.11
N ALA A 47 -6.40 -12.69 7.32
CA ALA A 47 -7.64 -13.45 7.42
C ALA A 47 -8.77 -12.86 6.56
N ILE A 48 -9.67 -13.73 6.10
CA ILE A 48 -10.86 -13.33 5.34
C ILE A 48 -11.72 -12.38 6.19
N GLY A 49 -12.23 -11.33 5.57
CA GLY A 49 -13.04 -10.27 6.20
C GLY A 49 -12.23 -9.09 6.71
N GLN A 50 -10.91 -9.22 6.85
CA GLN A 50 -10.04 -8.08 7.16
C GLN A 50 -10.00 -7.08 6.00
N LYS A 51 -9.54 -5.87 6.31
CA LYS A 51 -9.35 -4.80 5.31
C LYS A 51 -7.92 -4.31 5.33
N ILE A 52 -7.32 -4.22 4.15
CA ILE A 52 -6.07 -3.49 3.93
C ILE A 52 -6.43 -2.08 3.48
N TYR A 53 -6.01 -1.07 4.24
CA TYR A 53 -6.09 0.32 3.80
C TYR A 53 -4.72 0.75 3.32
N TRP A 54 -4.59 0.95 2.03
CA TRP A 54 -3.35 1.38 1.41
C TRP A 54 -3.33 2.90 1.26
N PHE A 55 -2.12 3.47 1.27
CA PHE A 55 -1.89 4.90 1.15
C PHE A 55 -0.66 5.18 0.31
N VAL A 56 -0.73 6.23 -0.51
CA VAL A 56 0.42 6.88 -1.12
C VAL A 56 0.36 8.37 -0.77
N ARG A 57 1.42 8.87 -0.14
CA ARG A 57 1.52 10.26 0.35
C ARG A 57 2.59 11.03 -0.42
N GLY A 58 2.25 12.23 -0.87
CA GLY A 58 3.11 13.16 -1.60
C GLY A 58 2.55 14.58 -1.49
N ASN A 59 2.23 15.22 -2.62
CA ASN A 59 1.51 16.51 -2.64
C ASN A 59 0.02 16.42 -2.23
N GLY A 60 -0.41 15.23 -1.84
CA GLY A 60 -1.71 14.88 -1.27
C GLY A 60 -1.63 13.46 -0.72
N THR A 61 -2.78 12.88 -0.40
CA THR A 61 -2.87 11.47 -0.01
C THR A 61 -3.86 10.78 -0.93
N GLU A 62 -3.40 9.69 -1.54
CA GLU A 62 -4.23 8.74 -2.26
C GLU A 62 -4.33 7.47 -1.41
N GLY A 63 -5.50 6.84 -1.38
CA GLY A 63 -5.68 5.63 -0.62
C GLY A 63 -7.04 4.99 -0.82
N GLY A 64 -7.16 3.75 -0.38
CA GLY A 64 -8.41 3.01 -0.48
C GLY A 64 -8.39 1.69 0.32
N PRO A 65 -9.56 1.10 0.55
CA PRO A 65 -9.67 -0.22 1.15
C PRO A 65 -9.55 -1.33 0.10
N ILE A 66 -8.96 -2.46 0.50
CA ILE A 66 -9.07 -3.76 -0.14
C ILE A 66 -9.65 -4.73 0.89
N VAL A 67 -10.79 -5.35 0.58
CA VAL A 67 -11.40 -6.37 1.45
C VAL A 67 -10.78 -7.73 1.11
N ILE A 68 -10.35 -8.46 2.13
CA ILE A 68 -9.84 -9.82 1.95
C ILE A 68 -11.01 -10.78 1.81
N GLU A 69 -11.40 -11.06 0.58
CA GLU A 69 -12.45 -12.05 0.28
C GLU A 69 -11.87 -13.47 0.19
N ASN A 70 -10.64 -13.60 -0.30
CA ASN A 70 -9.89 -14.84 -0.41
C ASN A 70 -8.42 -14.61 -0.01
N VAL A 71 -7.72 -15.67 0.38
CA VAL A 71 -6.28 -15.61 0.66
C VAL A 71 -5.51 -15.72 -0.65
N GLU A 72 -4.99 -14.58 -1.12
CA GLU A 72 -4.15 -14.48 -2.32
C GLU A 72 -2.67 -14.29 -1.95
N SER A 73 -1.78 -14.42 -2.95
CA SER A 73 -0.34 -14.17 -2.77
C SER A 73 -0.01 -12.68 -2.66
N GLN A 74 -0.84 -11.81 -3.21
CA GLN A 74 -0.70 -10.35 -3.17
C GLN A 74 -2.05 -9.68 -3.39
N TYR A 75 -2.16 -8.41 -3.02
CA TYR A 75 -3.35 -7.59 -3.22
C TYR A 75 -2.97 -6.31 -3.95
N GLU A 76 -3.82 -5.87 -4.87
CA GLU A 76 -3.48 -4.77 -5.79
C GLU A 76 -4.56 -3.71 -5.81
N ALA A 77 -4.15 -2.44 -5.94
CA ALA A 77 -5.06 -1.36 -6.31
C ALA A 77 -4.42 -0.45 -7.36
N VAL A 78 -5.21 -0.04 -8.34
CA VAL A 78 -4.78 0.90 -9.38
C VAL A 78 -4.69 2.30 -8.80
N LEU A 79 -3.57 2.97 -9.04
CA LEU A 79 -3.34 4.35 -8.66
C LEU A 79 -4.00 5.28 -9.69
N ASN A 80 -4.72 6.30 -9.22
CA ASN A 80 -5.55 7.18 -10.03
C ASN A 80 -5.59 8.65 -9.58
N PHE A 81 -4.80 9.07 -8.57
CA PHE A 81 -4.71 10.49 -8.17
C PHE A 81 -3.37 11.13 -8.52
N ASN A 82 -3.31 11.68 -9.74
CA ASN A 82 -2.13 12.32 -10.34
C ASN A 82 -1.46 13.35 -9.41
N ARG A 83 -2.27 14.15 -8.70
CA ARG A 83 -1.78 15.21 -7.81
C ARG A 83 -0.81 14.71 -6.75
N VAL A 84 -0.98 13.48 -6.25
CA VAL A 84 -0.09 12.90 -5.24
C VAL A 84 1.35 12.80 -5.74
N PHE A 85 1.53 12.61 -7.04
CA PHE A 85 2.81 12.37 -7.70
C PHE A 85 3.43 13.64 -8.31
N GLU A 86 2.86 14.83 -8.10
CA GLU A 86 3.42 16.11 -8.55
C GLU A 86 4.60 16.60 -7.67
N THR A 87 5.25 15.68 -6.95
CA THR A 87 6.34 15.95 -6.01
C THR A 87 7.56 15.10 -6.32
N GLU A 88 8.69 15.41 -5.69
CA GLU A 88 9.95 14.69 -5.86
C GLU A 88 9.90 13.23 -5.44
N SER A 89 9.11 12.95 -4.42
CA SER A 89 9.00 11.62 -3.87
C SER A 89 7.67 11.40 -3.20
N VAL A 90 7.17 10.17 -3.32
CA VAL A 90 6.00 9.70 -2.59
C VAL A 90 6.38 8.62 -1.60
N VAL A 91 5.52 8.40 -0.60
CA VAL A 91 5.67 7.35 0.40
C VAL A 91 4.46 6.43 0.36
N ALA A 92 4.68 5.15 0.08
CA ALA A 92 3.65 4.13 0.09
C ALA A 92 3.64 3.37 1.43
N SER A 93 2.45 3.12 1.96
CA SER A 93 2.25 2.31 3.17
C SER A 93 0.85 1.69 3.17
N TYR A 94 0.59 0.78 4.12
CA TYR A 94 -0.75 0.31 4.41
C TYR A 94 -0.94 0.00 5.90
N LEU A 95 -2.18 -0.07 6.32
CA LEU A 95 -2.57 -0.63 7.61
C LEU A 95 -3.64 -1.70 7.43
N VAL A 96 -3.78 -2.53 8.46
CA VAL A 96 -4.67 -3.67 8.45
C VAL A 96 -5.69 -3.47 9.55
N GLN A 97 -6.96 -3.57 9.17
CA GLN A 97 -8.09 -3.46 10.08
C GLN A 97 -8.77 -4.83 10.18
N ASP A 98 -9.07 -5.25 11.40
CA ASP A 98 -9.86 -6.44 11.66
C ASP A 98 -11.35 -6.20 11.35
N VAL A 99 -12.15 -7.26 11.36
CA VAL A 99 -13.59 -7.24 11.01
C VAL A 99 -14.39 -6.29 11.89
N ASP A 100 -13.97 -6.11 13.15
CA ASP A 100 -14.59 -5.21 14.14
C ASP A 100 -14.17 -3.74 13.98
N GLY A 101 -13.27 -3.44 13.06
CA GLY A 101 -12.74 -2.11 12.85
C GLY A 101 -11.46 -1.78 13.63
N THR A 102 -10.92 -2.71 14.40
CA THR A 102 -9.67 -2.51 15.14
C THR A 102 -8.47 -2.52 14.20
N VAL A 103 -7.60 -1.52 14.27
CA VAL A 103 -6.31 -1.56 13.55
C VAL A 103 -5.39 -2.54 14.26
N ILE A 104 -4.99 -3.59 13.55
CA ILE A 104 -4.17 -4.69 14.12
C ILE A 104 -2.69 -4.58 13.77
N SER A 105 -2.34 -3.93 12.65
CA SER A 105 -0.95 -3.70 12.28
C SER A 105 -0.81 -2.64 11.18
N SER A 106 0.41 -2.19 10.96
CA SER A 106 0.83 -1.30 9.87
C SER A 106 2.07 -1.83 9.16
N SER A 107 2.22 -1.45 7.90
CA SER A 107 3.41 -1.77 7.11
C SER A 107 4.59 -0.88 7.45
N GLU A 108 5.78 -1.34 7.05
CA GLU A 108 6.89 -0.43 6.78
C GLU A 108 6.49 0.56 5.67
N GLU A 109 7.09 1.74 5.72
CA GLU A 109 6.92 2.76 4.67
C GLU A 109 7.96 2.56 3.59
N LYS A 110 7.56 2.70 2.33
CA LYS A 110 8.51 2.70 1.20
C LYS A 110 8.45 4.01 0.43
N LYS A 111 9.60 4.66 0.31
CA LYS A 111 9.76 5.90 -0.44
C LYS A 111 10.08 5.59 -1.91
N TYR A 112 9.47 6.37 -2.81
CA TYR A 112 9.69 6.31 -4.24
C TYR A 112 10.04 7.69 -4.77
N PHE A 113 11.07 7.79 -5.62
CA PHE A 113 11.33 8.99 -6.42
C PHE A 113 10.39 9.02 -7.63
N VAL A 114 9.77 10.18 -7.86
CA VAL A 114 8.90 10.37 -9.03
C VAL A 114 9.71 10.93 -10.19
N LEU A 115 9.77 10.16 -11.27
CA LEU A 115 10.45 10.49 -12.51
C LEU A 115 9.47 11.10 -13.51
N ASN A 116 9.96 11.95 -14.42
CA ASN A 116 9.19 12.55 -15.52
C ASN A 116 7.94 13.31 -15.06
N ARG A 117 8.01 13.91 -13.86
CA ARG A 117 7.01 14.87 -13.37
C ARG A 117 7.03 16.14 -14.24
N PRO A 118 5.89 16.86 -14.35
CA PRO A 118 5.81 18.14 -15.04
C PRO A 118 6.73 19.21 -14.43
#